data_AF-A0A2V5YG10-F1
#
_entry.id   AF-A0A2V5YG10-F1
#
_cell.length_a   1.000
_cell.length_b   1.000
_cell.length_c   1.000
_cell.angle_alpha   90.00
_cell.angle_beta   90.00
_cell.angle_gamma   90.00
#
_symmetry.space_group_name_H-M   'P 1'
#
loop_
_entity.id
_entity.type
_entity.pdbx_description
1 polymer ?
#
loop_
_entity_poly.entity_id
_entity_poly.type
_entity_poly.pdbx_seq_one_letter_code
_entity_poly.pdbx_strand_id
1 'polypeptide(L)'
;MACVVRDKAERNGKRRSPFWYACFTDATGRRVKKSTGLTAKSKAMQMCMQLQRAADEARRGVLTEARTRELLSEVLESVNGEGLRVFSVAEWLDHFVKGKRKTRADKTARRHEQTMREFIELLGHRAKLNVAAITSKDIADFRDYRHSLGLAPATLDVDIKILSAAFNSAWKQGHISVNPCAPIEKLKDKAHRKHVFTPEQVSALVKAATGDWTGLILSSQSFTRRWKIICFPCRHRKATRHLCSHHWRSATRAPCPSISARSWAGRTSSSA
;
A
#
# COMPACT_ATOMS: atom_id res chain seq x y z
N MET A 1 -21.53 -7.57 44.09
CA MET A 1 -20.31 -8.32 43.73
C MET A 1 -20.39 -8.78 42.28
N ALA A 2 -19.30 -8.58 41.53
CA ALA A 2 -19.16 -9.07 40.16
C ALA A 2 -19.06 -10.61 40.16
N CYS A 3 -19.80 -11.26 39.28
CA CYS A 3 -19.79 -12.72 39.16
C CYS A 3 -19.92 -13.14 37.70
N VAL A 4 -19.62 -14.41 37.42
CA VAL A 4 -19.73 -14.97 36.07
C VAL A 4 -20.71 -16.13 36.09
N VAL A 5 -21.66 -16.13 35.16
CA VAL A 5 -22.76 -17.09 35.09
C VAL A 5 -22.80 -17.70 33.68
N ARG A 6 -23.11 -18.99 33.56
CA ARG A 6 -23.41 -19.59 32.26
C ARG A 6 -24.88 -19.43 31.94
N ASP A 7 -25.21 -19.35 30.65
CA ASP A 7 -26.60 -19.45 30.25
C ASP A 7 -27.16 -20.82 30.66
N LYS A 8 -28.35 -20.80 31.27
CA LYS A 8 -29.08 -22.00 31.70
C LYS A 8 -30.08 -22.45 30.65
N ALA A 9 -30.32 -21.67 29.60
CA ALA A 9 -31.21 -22.05 28.52
C ALA A 9 -30.64 -23.24 27.73
N GLU A 10 -31.45 -24.27 27.57
CA GLU A 10 -31.13 -25.49 26.83
C GLU A 10 -32.05 -25.63 25.62
N ARG A 11 -31.50 -26.09 24.48
CA ARG A 11 -32.25 -26.43 23.26
C ARG A 11 -31.81 -27.81 22.81
N ASN A 12 -32.74 -28.74 22.67
CA ASN A 12 -32.47 -30.15 22.31
C ASN A 12 -31.42 -30.82 23.23
N GLY A 13 -31.56 -30.67 24.54
CA GLY A 13 -30.67 -31.29 25.54
C GLY A 13 -29.22 -30.78 25.55
N LYS A 14 -28.90 -29.76 24.74
CA LYS A 14 -27.60 -29.07 24.74
C LYS A 14 -27.78 -27.62 25.19
N ARG A 15 -26.77 -27.10 25.90
CA ARG A 15 -26.73 -25.70 26.31
C ARG A 15 -26.73 -24.80 25.08
N ARG A 16 -27.49 -23.70 25.15
CA ARG A 16 -27.68 -22.78 24.02
C ARG A 16 -26.41 -22.03 23.63
N SER A 17 -25.53 -21.72 24.59
CA SER A 17 -24.23 -21.06 24.31
C SER A 17 -23.11 -21.60 25.20
N PRO A 18 -21.91 -21.86 24.65
CA PRO A 18 -20.75 -22.33 25.42
C PRO A 18 -20.05 -21.21 26.23
N PHE A 19 -20.44 -19.95 26.01
CA PHE A 19 -19.77 -18.79 26.57
C PHE A 19 -20.23 -18.44 27.99
N TRP A 20 -19.30 -17.89 28.77
CA TRP A 20 -19.57 -17.33 30.09
C TRP A 20 -20.09 -15.88 29.99
N TYR A 21 -20.99 -15.50 30.88
CA TYR A 21 -21.55 -14.15 30.96
C TYR A 21 -21.02 -13.44 32.21
N ALA A 22 -20.52 -12.23 32.04
CA ALA A 22 -20.15 -11.33 33.12
C ALA A 22 -21.39 -10.61 33.65
N CYS A 23 -21.59 -10.69 34.96
CA CYS A 23 -22.65 -9.99 35.69
C CYS A 23 -22.01 -8.95 36.61
N PHE A 24 -22.12 -7.68 36.25
CA PHE A 24 -21.53 -6.56 36.98
C PHE A 24 -22.55 -5.40 37.11
N THR A 25 -22.22 -4.41 37.93
CA THR A 25 -23.07 -3.22 38.13
C THR A 25 -22.53 -2.10 37.26
N ASP A 26 -23.37 -1.56 36.38
CA ASP A 26 -23.01 -0.50 35.45
C ASP A 26 -22.92 0.87 36.16
N ALA A 27 -22.40 1.89 35.47
CA ALA A 27 -22.25 3.24 36.02
C ALA A 27 -23.58 3.85 36.51
N THR A 28 -24.68 3.45 35.87
CA THR A 28 -26.06 3.83 36.23
C THR A 28 -26.60 3.14 37.49
N GLY A 29 -25.83 2.23 38.10
CA GLY A 29 -26.24 1.43 39.26
C GLY A 29 -27.10 0.20 38.91
N ARG A 30 -27.40 -0.04 37.63
CA ARG A 30 -28.15 -1.23 37.19
C ARG A 30 -27.23 -2.45 37.07
N ARG A 31 -27.73 -3.64 37.44
CA ARG A 31 -27.03 -4.89 37.17
C ARG A 31 -27.20 -5.29 35.71
N VAL A 32 -26.10 -5.46 35.00
CA VAL A 32 -26.08 -5.85 33.58
C VAL A 32 -25.43 -7.22 33.42
N LYS A 33 -25.95 -7.98 32.45
CA LYS A 33 -25.37 -9.25 32.01
C LYS A 33 -24.81 -9.07 30.60
N LYS A 34 -23.51 -9.24 30.42
CA LYS A 34 -22.82 -9.13 29.13
C LYS A 34 -22.13 -10.44 28.79
N SER A 35 -22.23 -10.88 27.54
CA SER A 35 -21.48 -12.05 27.07
C SER A 35 -19.99 -11.71 27.02
N THR A 36 -19.14 -12.58 27.59
CA THR A 36 -17.68 -12.40 27.50
C THR A 36 -17.10 -12.95 26.20
N GLY A 37 -17.84 -13.82 25.50
CA GLY A 37 -17.30 -14.56 24.35
C GLY A 37 -16.22 -15.59 24.71
N LEU A 38 -15.96 -15.81 26.01
CA LEU A 38 -14.94 -16.74 26.48
C LEU A 38 -15.53 -18.05 26.99
N THR A 39 -14.82 -19.16 26.76
CA THR A 39 -15.19 -20.51 27.22
C THR A 39 -14.52 -20.88 28.56
N ALA A 40 -13.38 -20.26 28.88
CA ALA A 40 -12.66 -20.46 30.13
C ALA A 40 -13.23 -19.58 31.27
N LYS A 41 -13.56 -20.20 32.41
CA LYS A 41 -14.15 -19.52 33.58
C LYS A 41 -13.22 -18.46 34.17
N SER A 42 -11.92 -18.77 34.28
CA SER A 42 -10.91 -17.90 34.86
C SER A 42 -10.76 -16.60 34.08
N LYS A 43 -10.53 -16.70 32.76
CA LYS A 43 -10.43 -15.54 31.86
C LYS A 43 -11.72 -14.71 31.85
N ALA A 44 -12.88 -15.36 31.86
CA ALA A 44 -14.17 -14.66 31.96
C ALA A 44 -14.34 -13.92 33.30
N MET A 45 -13.82 -14.46 34.40
CA MET A 45 -13.82 -13.79 35.71
C MET A 45 -12.89 -12.59 35.73
N GLN A 46 -11.71 -12.69 35.14
CA GLN A 46 -10.76 -11.58 35.00
C GLN A 46 -11.38 -10.43 34.19
N MET A 47 -11.99 -10.73 33.04
CA MET A 47 -12.74 -9.72 32.27
C MET A 47 -13.88 -9.09 33.09
N CYS A 48 -14.65 -9.90 33.83
CA CYS A 48 -15.76 -9.41 34.64
C CYS A 48 -15.29 -8.46 35.75
N MET A 49 -14.17 -8.78 36.41
CA MET A 49 -13.56 -7.92 37.42
C MET A 49 -13.08 -6.59 36.84
N GLN A 50 -12.45 -6.61 35.67
CA GLN A 50 -12.00 -5.38 35.01
C GLN A 50 -13.17 -4.52 34.51
N LEU A 51 -14.25 -5.13 34.00
CA LEU A 51 -15.47 -4.41 33.65
C LEU A 51 -16.15 -3.76 34.87
N GLN A 52 -16.16 -4.45 36.02
CA GLN A 52 -16.67 -3.86 37.26
C GLN A 52 -15.81 -2.66 37.70
N ARG A 53 -14.47 -2.77 37.65
CA ARG A 53 -13.57 -1.65 37.95
C ARG A 53 -13.82 -0.46 37.02
N ALA A 54 -13.94 -0.70 35.72
CA ALA A 54 -14.26 0.35 34.75
C ALA A 54 -15.60 1.04 35.05
N ALA A 55 -16.63 0.27 35.42
CA ALA A 55 -17.93 0.81 35.79
C ALA A 55 -17.89 1.59 37.11
N ASP A 56 -17.08 1.15 38.09
CA ASP A 56 -16.89 1.85 39.37
C ASP A 56 -16.13 3.18 39.16
N GLU A 57 -15.09 3.20 38.32
CA GLU A 57 -14.37 4.42 37.92
C GLU A 57 -15.27 5.39 37.14
N ALA A 58 -16.12 4.86 36.24
CA ALA A 58 -17.13 5.65 35.53
C ALA A 58 -18.15 6.28 36.49
N ARG A 59 -18.61 5.51 37.49
CA ARG A 59 -19.56 6.00 38.50
C ARG A 59 -18.98 7.10 39.38
N ARG A 60 -17.66 7.08 39.61
CA ARG A 60 -16.92 8.13 40.34
C ARG A 60 -16.63 9.37 39.48
N GLY A 61 -16.91 9.33 38.17
CA GLY A 61 -16.62 10.42 37.25
C GLY A 61 -15.14 10.59 36.90
N VAL A 62 -14.29 9.61 37.20
CA VAL A 62 -12.82 9.67 36.97
C VAL A 62 -12.43 8.99 35.65
N LEU A 63 -13.38 8.38 34.94
CA LEU A 63 -13.12 7.67 33.69
C LEU A 63 -12.81 8.65 32.55
N THR A 64 -11.53 8.90 32.32
CA THR A 64 -11.03 9.66 31.16
C THR A 64 -10.80 8.74 29.96
N GLU A 65 -10.62 9.31 28.77
CA GLU A 65 -10.30 8.53 27.56
C GLU A 65 -8.98 7.76 27.73
N ALA A 66 -7.97 8.41 28.33
CA ALA A 66 -6.68 7.80 28.62
C ALA A 66 -6.84 6.56 29.53
N ARG A 67 -7.59 6.72 30.64
CA ARG A 67 -7.85 5.65 31.59
C ARG A 67 -8.64 4.49 30.98
N THR A 68 -9.60 4.81 30.11
CA THR A 68 -10.37 3.79 29.36
C THR A 68 -9.46 2.96 28.45
N ARG A 69 -8.51 3.60 27.76
CA ARG A 69 -7.56 2.91 26.89
C ARG A 69 -6.62 1.99 27.67
N GLU A 70 -6.15 2.42 28.84
CA GLU A 70 -5.36 1.60 29.76
C GLU A 70 -6.14 0.35 30.21
N LEU A 71 -7.36 0.54 30.73
CA LEU A 71 -8.21 -0.56 31.18
C LEU A 71 -8.52 -1.56 30.05
N LEU A 72 -8.74 -1.09 28.83
CA LEU A 72 -8.94 -1.97 27.68
C LEU A 72 -7.67 -2.75 27.31
N SER A 73 -6.49 -2.12 27.44
CA SER A 73 -5.21 -2.84 27.25
C SER A 73 -5.02 -3.91 28.31
N GLU A 74 -5.26 -3.60 29.59
CA GLU A 74 -5.19 -4.58 30.69
C GLU A 74 -6.15 -5.76 30.48
N VAL A 75 -7.37 -5.49 30.01
CA VAL A 75 -8.34 -6.53 29.66
C VAL A 75 -7.77 -7.41 28.55
N LEU A 76 -7.22 -6.82 27.48
CA LEU A 76 -6.64 -7.57 26.37
C LEU A 76 -5.46 -8.43 26.83
N GLU A 77 -4.55 -7.87 27.63
CA GLU A 77 -3.39 -8.56 28.20
C GLU A 77 -3.81 -9.73 29.08
N SER A 78 -4.79 -9.52 29.96
CA SER A 78 -5.24 -10.57 30.88
C SER A 78 -5.87 -11.77 30.16
N VAL A 79 -6.48 -11.55 28.99
CA VAL A 79 -7.20 -12.58 28.24
C VAL A 79 -6.31 -13.27 27.20
N ASN A 80 -5.57 -12.47 26.44
CA ASN A 80 -4.81 -12.91 25.27
C ASN A 80 -3.29 -12.96 25.50
N GLY A 81 -2.79 -12.36 26.59
CA GLY A 81 -1.35 -12.26 26.87
C GLY A 81 -0.62 -11.21 26.04
N GLU A 82 -1.33 -10.50 25.15
CA GLU A 82 -0.80 -9.39 24.35
C GLU A 82 -1.65 -8.14 24.60
N GLY A 83 -1.00 -7.00 24.79
CA GLY A 83 -1.67 -5.71 24.94
C GLY A 83 -2.15 -5.13 23.62
N LEU A 84 -2.90 -4.02 23.72
CA LEU A 84 -3.34 -3.29 22.53
C LEU A 84 -2.11 -2.80 21.77
N ARG A 85 -1.86 -3.37 20.58
CA ARG A 85 -0.81 -2.89 19.68
C ARG A 85 -1.21 -1.54 19.10
N VAL A 86 -0.83 -0.48 19.80
CA VAL A 86 -0.99 0.90 19.32
C VAL A 86 0.26 1.26 18.54
N PHE A 87 0.19 1.19 17.21
CA PHE A 87 1.24 1.73 16.37
C PHE A 87 1.14 3.25 16.35
N SER A 88 2.27 3.94 16.48
CA SER A 88 2.33 5.36 16.12
C SER A 88 2.30 5.52 14.60
N VAL A 89 1.95 6.72 14.11
CA VAL A 89 1.99 7.02 12.66
C VAL A 89 3.39 6.77 12.12
N ALA A 90 4.42 7.29 12.77
CA ALA A 90 5.81 7.14 12.32
C ALA A 90 6.24 5.66 12.23
N GLU A 91 5.94 4.87 13.26
CA GLU A 91 6.24 3.43 13.29
C GLU A 91 5.50 2.68 12.18
N TRP A 92 4.22 3.00 12.00
CA TRP A 92 3.40 2.35 10.99
C TRP A 92 3.90 2.64 9.57
N LEU A 93 4.24 3.90 9.28
CA LEU A 93 4.74 4.31 7.97
C LEU A 93 6.12 3.69 7.68
N ASP A 94 7.02 3.63 8.67
CA ASP A 94 8.31 2.95 8.54
C ASP A 94 8.13 1.43 8.31
N HIS A 95 7.25 0.78 9.08
CA HIS A 95 6.90 -0.63 8.89
C HIS A 95 6.36 -0.88 7.47
N PHE A 96 5.48 0.00 6.97
CA PHE A 96 4.94 -0.09 5.61
C PHE A 96 6.03 0.02 4.54
N VAL A 97 6.96 0.98 4.68
CA VAL A 97 8.09 1.15 3.74
C VAL A 97 9.00 -0.07 3.75
N LYS A 98 9.36 -0.58 4.94
CA LYS A 98 10.16 -1.81 5.10
C LYS A 98 9.48 -3.01 4.45
N GLY A 99 8.15 -3.14 4.60
CA GLY A 99 7.36 -4.17 3.93
C GLY A 99 7.38 -4.03 2.40
N LYS A 100 7.17 -2.82 1.87
CA LYS A 100 7.17 -2.56 0.42
C LYS A 100 8.54 -2.73 -0.23
N ARG A 101 9.63 -2.43 0.48
CA ARG A 101 11.00 -2.64 -0.01
C ARG A 101 11.30 -4.11 -0.30
N LYS A 102 10.70 -5.04 0.46
CA LYS A 102 10.84 -6.48 0.22
C LYS A 102 10.09 -6.96 -1.03
N THR A 103 8.96 -6.33 -1.37
CA THR A 103 8.08 -6.80 -2.46
C THR A 103 8.28 -6.04 -3.78
N ARG A 104 8.81 -4.81 -3.76
CA ARG A 104 8.88 -3.94 -4.94
C ARG A 104 10.32 -3.55 -5.27
N ALA A 105 10.54 -3.12 -6.51
CA ALA A 105 11.81 -2.59 -6.97
C ALA A 105 12.27 -1.37 -6.12
N ASP A 106 13.58 -1.27 -5.87
CA ASP A 106 14.20 -0.29 -4.97
C ASP A 106 13.81 1.16 -5.31
N LYS A 107 13.74 1.51 -6.60
CA LYS A 107 13.30 2.85 -7.04
C LYS A 107 11.90 3.22 -6.53
N THR A 108 10.99 2.25 -6.55
CA THR A 108 9.62 2.49 -6.08
C THR A 108 9.62 2.67 -4.57
N ALA A 109 10.35 1.83 -3.84
CA ALA A 109 10.48 1.93 -2.39
C ALA A 109 11.03 3.29 -1.93
N ARG A 110 12.07 3.81 -2.60
CA ARG A 110 12.62 5.16 -2.31
C ARG A 110 11.58 6.27 -2.47
N ARG A 111 10.71 6.18 -3.47
CA ARG A 111 9.62 7.16 -3.67
C ARG A 111 8.61 7.10 -2.52
N HIS A 112 8.24 5.90 -2.07
CA HIS A 112 7.38 5.73 -0.90
C HIS A 112 8.05 6.34 0.34
N GLU A 113 9.31 6.00 0.59
CA GLU A 113 10.07 6.52 1.74
C GLU A 113 10.12 8.05 1.76
N GLN A 114 10.41 8.67 0.62
CA GLN A 114 10.43 10.13 0.52
C GLN A 114 9.06 10.74 0.86
N THR A 115 7.98 10.20 0.29
CA THR A 115 6.63 10.72 0.55
C THR A 115 6.25 10.57 2.02
N MET A 116 6.61 9.44 2.66
CA MET A 116 6.34 9.23 4.08
C MET A 116 7.16 10.16 4.98
N ARG A 117 8.42 10.43 4.63
CA ARG A 117 9.27 11.35 5.37
C ARG A 117 8.71 12.77 5.35
N GLU A 118 8.36 13.26 4.16
CA GLU A 118 7.74 14.59 3.99
C GLU A 118 6.41 14.70 4.76
N PHE A 119 5.62 13.63 4.80
CA PHE A 119 4.37 13.59 5.58
C PHE A 119 4.61 13.60 7.10
N ILE A 120 5.62 12.87 7.59
CA ILE A 120 6.01 12.88 9.01
C ILE A 120 6.52 14.26 9.42
N GLU A 121 7.32 14.91 8.57
CA GLU A 121 7.82 16.27 8.81
C GLU A 121 6.67 17.28 8.95
N LEU A 122 5.63 17.19 8.11
CA LEU A 122 4.45 18.05 8.22
C LEU A 122 3.67 17.82 9.52
N LEU A 123 3.48 16.56 9.91
CA LEU A 123 2.75 16.21 11.14
C LEU A 123 3.51 16.61 12.42
N GLY A 124 4.84 16.61 12.37
CA GLY A 124 5.70 16.95 13.51
C GLY A 124 5.37 16.12 14.75
N HIS A 125 4.91 16.77 15.82
CA HIS A 125 4.56 16.08 17.06
C HIS A 125 3.40 15.09 16.90
N ARG A 126 2.46 15.35 15.96
CA ARG A 126 1.30 14.49 15.70
C ARG A 126 1.70 13.14 15.11
N ALA A 127 2.89 13.01 14.53
CA ALA A 127 3.39 11.74 14.01
C ALA A 127 3.64 10.68 15.10
N LYS A 128 3.78 11.11 16.36
CA LYS A 128 3.91 10.22 17.53
C LYS A 128 2.56 9.71 18.05
N LEU A 129 1.46 10.30 17.58
CA LEU A 129 0.11 9.86 17.96
C LEU A 129 -0.23 8.53 17.29
N ASN A 130 -1.29 7.89 17.77
CA ASN A 130 -1.84 6.67 17.19
C ASN A 130 -2.24 6.93 15.73
N VAL A 131 -1.99 5.95 14.84
CA VAL A 131 -2.43 5.96 13.44
C VAL A 131 -3.92 6.30 13.30
N ALA A 132 -4.76 5.86 14.23
CA ALA A 132 -6.20 6.13 14.23
C ALA A 132 -6.58 7.61 14.49
N ALA A 133 -5.65 8.43 14.99
CA ALA A 133 -5.89 9.85 15.26
C ALA A 133 -5.81 10.73 14.00
N ILE A 134 -5.33 10.18 12.87
CA ILE A 134 -5.22 10.93 11.61
C ILE A 134 -6.61 11.15 11.01
N THR A 135 -6.88 12.39 10.66
CA THR A 135 -8.12 12.83 10.03
C THR A 135 -7.91 13.12 8.54
N SER A 136 -9.01 13.23 7.79
CA SER A 136 -8.96 13.64 6.38
C SER A 136 -8.42 15.06 6.19
N LYS A 137 -8.51 15.93 7.23
CA LYS A 137 -7.96 17.28 7.21
C LYS A 137 -6.43 17.26 7.13
N ASP A 138 -5.78 16.41 7.93
CA ASP A 138 -4.30 16.31 7.94
C ASP A 138 -3.74 15.95 6.55
N ILE A 139 -4.48 15.19 5.74
CA ILE A 139 -4.07 14.82 4.38
C ILE A 139 -4.39 15.93 3.37
N ALA A 140 -5.47 16.70 3.57
CA ALA A 140 -5.75 17.90 2.79
C ALA A 140 -4.67 18.96 3.03
N ASP A 141 -4.28 19.18 4.29
CA ASP A 141 -3.19 20.09 4.66
C ASP A 141 -1.86 19.65 4.01
N PHE A 142 -1.59 18.34 3.94
CA PHE A 142 -0.43 17.82 3.22
C PHE A 142 -0.48 18.13 1.72
N ARG A 143 -1.64 17.96 1.09
CA ARG A 143 -1.81 18.31 -0.31
C ARG A 143 -1.58 19.81 -0.55
N ASP A 144 -2.11 20.67 0.31
CA ASP A 144 -2.01 22.11 0.16
C ASP A 144 -0.58 22.61 0.42
N TYR A 145 0.11 22.04 1.43
CA TYR A 145 1.53 22.27 1.65
C TYR A 145 2.35 21.89 0.41
N ARG A 146 2.13 20.70 -0.15
CA ARG A 146 2.86 20.25 -1.34
C ARG A 146 2.50 21.07 -2.59
N HIS A 147 1.27 21.55 -2.70
CA HIS A 147 0.85 22.47 -3.76
C HIS A 147 1.57 23.83 -3.64
N SER A 148 1.75 24.34 -2.41
CA SER A 148 2.46 25.61 -2.16
C SER A 148 3.93 25.58 -2.60
N LEU A 149 4.55 24.39 -2.64
CA LEU A 149 5.91 24.19 -3.15
C LEU A 149 6.00 24.21 -4.69
N GLY A 150 4.89 24.42 -5.41
CA GLY A 150 4.85 24.52 -6.86
C GLY A 150 4.88 23.18 -7.59
N LEU A 151 4.50 22.08 -6.92
CA LEU A 151 4.46 20.75 -7.53
C LEU A 151 3.28 20.59 -8.47
N ALA A 152 3.52 19.92 -9.59
CA ALA A 152 2.47 19.60 -10.56
C ALA A 152 1.35 18.74 -9.92
N PRO A 153 0.09 18.95 -10.31
CA PRO A 153 -1.06 18.23 -9.75
C PRO A 153 -0.97 16.71 -9.95
N ALA A 154 -0.42 16.23 -11.07
CA ALA A 154 -0.14 14.81 -11.25
C ALA A 154 0.82 14.21 -10.21
N THR A 155 1.77 15.00 -9.69
CA THR A 155 2.70 14.53 -8.65
C THR A 155 1.99 14.44 -7.30
N LEU A 156 1.20 15.45 -6.95
CA LEU A 156 0.36 15.47 -5.73
C LEU A 156 -0.58 14.26 -5.67
N ASP A 157 -1.22 13.95 -6.79
CA ASP A 157 -2.10 12.79 -6.94
C ASP A 157 -1.36 11.46 -6.69
N VAL A 158 -0.08 11.36 -7.09
CA VAL A 158 0.72 10.16 -6.82
C VAL A 158 1.08 10.09 -5.34
N ASP A 159 1.43 11.20 -4.71
CA ASP A 159 1.78 11.25 -3.29
C ASP A 159 0.56 10.86 -2.43
N ILE A 160 -0.64 11.37 -2.75
CA ILE A 160 -1.91 10.98 -2.10
C ILE A 160 -2.21 9.49 -2.34
N LYS A 161 -1.97 8.96 -3.56
CA LYS A 161 -2.13 7.52 -3.84
C LYS A 161 -1.19 6.65 -3.00
N ILE A 162 0.03 7.12 -2.75
CA ILE A 162 1.01 6.45 -1.90
C ILE A 162 0.52 6.40 -0.45
N LEU A 163 0.08 7.53 0.09
CA LEU A 163 -0.50 7.61 1.44
C LEU A 163 -1.75 6.74 1.56
N SER A 164 -2.67 6.83 0.59
CA SER A 164 -3.86 6.01 0.54
C SER A 164 -3.53 4.51 0.53
N ALA A 165 -2.48 4.09 -0.16
CA ALA A 165 -2.04 2.69 -0.13
C ALA A 165 -1.50 2.25 1.24
N ALA A 166 -0.84 3.14 1.99
CA ALA A 166 -0.37 2.88 3.34
C ALA A 166 -1.53 2.74 4.33
N PHE A 167 -2.47 3.69 4.32
CA PHE A 167 -3.65 3.64 5.20
C PHE A 167 -4.62 2.51 4.83
N ASN A 168 -4.76 2.16 3.55
CA ASN A 168 -5.51 0.98 3.14
C ASN A 168 -4.87 -0.32 3.67
N SER A 169 -3.54 -0.40 3.76
CA SER A 169 -2.88 -1.54 4.37
C SER A 169 -3.16 -1.60 5.87
N ALA A 170 -3.24 -0.45 6.54
CA ALA A 170 -3.54 -0.35 7.97
C ALA A 170 -4.97 -0.78 8.26
N TRP A 171 -5.92 -0.33 7.43
CA TRP A 171 -7.32 -0.73 7.48
C TRP A 171 -7.49 -2.24 7.28
N LYS A 172 -6.82 -2.82 6.27
CA LYS A 172 -6.84 -4.28 6.04
C LYS A 172 -6.26 -5.09 7.20
N GLN A 173 -5.33 -4.51 7.96
CA GLN A 173 -4.73 -5.13 9.15
C GLN A 173 -5.51 -4.83 10.44
N GLY A 174 -6.59 -4.05 10.36
CA GLY A 174 -7.45 -3.73 11.49
C GLY A 174 -6.90 -2.67 12.45
N HIS A 175 -5.84 -1.94 12.08
CA HIS A 175 -5.30 -0.86 12.90
C HIS A 175 -6.15 0.41 12.88
N ILE A 176 -6.95 0.59 11.82
CA ILE A 176 -7.85 1.74 11.64
C ILE A 176 -9.22 1.22 11.22
N SER A 177 -10.28 1.86 11.71
CA SER A 177 -11.66 1.55 11.33
C SER A 177 -12.04 2.10 9.94
N VAL A 178 -11.60 3.34 9.63
CA VAL A 178 -11.93 4.04 8.38
C VAL A 178 -10.67 4.60 7.74
N ASN A 179 -10.55 4.52 6.42
CA ASN A 179 -9.41 5.11 5.72
C ASN A 179 -9.58 6.66 5.59
N PRO A 180 -8.68 7.46 6.18
CA PRO A 180 -8.78 8.92 6.15
C PRO A 180 -8.54 9.54 4.75
N CYS A 181 -7.90 8.82 3.82
CA CYS A 181 -7.64 9.28 2.45
C CYS A 181 -8.80 9.04 1.48
N ALA A 182 -9.82 8.26 1.86
CA ALA A 182 -10.94 7.93 0.96
C ALA A 182 -11.76 9.16 0.50
N PRO A 183 -12.01 10.18 1.35
CA PRO A 183 -12.83 11.34 0.97
C PRO A 183 -12.15 12.34 0.02
N ILE A 184 -10.87 12.17 -0.29
CA ILE A 184 -10.08 13.21 -0.96
C ILE A 184 -10.18 13.05 -2.47
N GLU A 185 -10.75 14.06 -3.12
CA GLU A 185 -10.87 14.10 -4.57
C GLU A 185 -9.53 14.36 -5.25
N LYS A 186 -9.32 13.69 -6.38
CA LYS A 186 -8.10 13.85 -7.21
C LYS A 186 -8.13 15.18 -7.96
N LEU A 187 -6.96 15.79 -8.16
CA LEU A 187 -6.86 16.97 -9.02
C LEU A 187 -7.08 16.58 -10.48
N LYS A 188 -7.85 17.37 -11.21
CA LYS A 188 -7.93 17.26 -12.66
C LYS A 188 -6.66 17.85 -13.25
N ASP A 189 -5.86 17.01 -13.91
CA ASP A 189 -4.69 17.45 -14.66
C ASP A 189 -4.87 17.18 -16.16
N LYS A 190 -4.35 18.08 -17.00
CA LYS A 190 -4.29 17.85 -18.45
C LYS A 190 -3.16 16.87 -18.69
N ALA A 191 -3.49 15.68 -19.19
CA ALA A 191 -2.50 14.65 -19.46
C ALA A 191 -1.41 15.19 -20.41
N HIS A 192 -0.18 15.34 -19.89
CA HIS A 192 0.99 15.63 -20.72
C HIS A 192 1.27 14.42 -21.61
N ARG A 193 0.90 14.51 -22.89
CA ARG A 193 1.21 13.49 -23.88
C ARG A 193 2.64 13.72 -24.39
N LYS A 194 3.48 12.69 -24.30
CA LYS A 194 4.76 12.69 -25.02
C LYS A 194 4.45 12.51 -26.50
N HIS A 195 4.89 13.45 -27.32
CA HIS A 195 4.77 13.32 -28.77
C HIS A 195 5.83 12.37 -29.33
N VAL A 196 5.53 11.76 -30.48
CA VAL A 196 6.47 10.95 -31.24
C VAL A 196 7.32 11.88 -32.10
N PHE A 197 8.62 11.59 -32.23
CA PHE A 197 9.50 12.35 -33.10
C PHE A 197 9.15 12.12 -34.57
N THR A 198 9.17 13.18 -35.37
CA THR A 198 9.03 13.06 -36.83
C THR A 198 10.34 12.59 -37.47
N PRO A 199 10.32 11.93 -38.64
CA PRO A 199 11.54 11.49 -39.33
C PRO A 199 12.55 12.62 -39.56
N GLU A 200 12.05 13.83 -39.85
CA GLU A 200 12.86 15.04 -40.01
C GLU A 200 13.59 15.43 -38.72
N GLN A 201 12.88 15.43 -37.59
CA GLN A 201 13.49 15.69 -36.28
C GLN A 201 14.55 14.66 -35.94
N VAL A 202 14.32 13.38 -36.28
CA VAL A 202 15.34 12.36 -36.03
C VAL A 202 16.55 12.53 -36.95
N SER A 203 16.36 12.94 -38.21
CA SER A 203 17.47 13.26 -39.11
C SER A 203 18.32 14.44 -38.60
N ALA A 204 17.68 15.45 -38.00
CA ALA A 204 18.36 16.58 -37.37
C ALA A 204 19.17 16.13 -36.14
N LEU A 205 18.61 15.24 -35.32
CA LEU A 205 19.31 14.66 -34.17
C LEU A 205 20.53 13.81 -34.60
N VAL A 206 20.42 13.05 -35.68
CA VAL A 206 21.53 12.26 -36.23
C VAL A 206 22.66 13.15 -36.75
N LYS A 207 22.33 14.28 -37.41
CA LYS A 207 23.32 15.25 -37.90
C LYS A 207 24.06 15.96 -36.77
N ALA A 208 23.39 16.23 -35.65
CA ALA A 208 23.98 16.88 -34.48
C ALA A 208 24.74 15.92 -33.55
N ALA A 209 24.53 14.59 -33.69
CA ALA A 209 25.15 13.60 -32.83
C ALA A 209 26.58 13.24 -33.28
N THR A 210 27.47 13.03 -32.31
CA THR A 210 28.88 12.64 -32.56
C THR A 210 29.19 11.30 -31.89
N GLY A 211 29.93 10.43 -32.57
CA GLY A 211 30.41 9.14 -32.04
C GLY A 211 29.30 8.13 -31.79
N ASP A 212 29.35 7.46 -30.63
CA ASP A 212 28.44 6.35 -30.27
C ASP A 212 26.96 6.75 -30.20
N TRP A 213 26.65 8.04 -30.05
CA TRP A 213 25.29 8.57 -30.01
C TRP A 213 24.56 8.42 -31.35
N THR A 214 25.28 8.51 -32.48
CA THR A 214 24.70 8.34 -33.81
C THR A 214 24.19 6.92 -34.02
N GLY A 215 25.00 5.92 -33.63
CA GLY A 215 24.59 4.51 -33.66
C GLY A 215 23.45 4.20 -32.69
N LEU A 216 23.42 4.87 -31.54
CA LEU A 216 22.36 4.70 -30.54
C LEU A 216 21.00 5.25 -31.03
N ILE A 217 21.00 6.41 -31.69
CA ILE A 217 19.79 7.00 -32.27
C ILE A 217 19.24 6.10 -33.38
N LEU A 218 20.10 5.64 -34.30
CA LEU A 218 19.68 4.76 -35.39
C LEU A 218 19.18 3.40 -34.90
N SER A 219 19.87 2.78 -33.94
CA SER A 219 19.42 1.50 -33.36
C SER A 219 18.11 1.61 -32.58
N SER A 220 17.81 2.77 -31.99
CA SER A 220 16.56 3.02 -31.28
C SER A 220 15.34 3.13 -32.19
N GLN A 221 15.51 3.49 -33.47
CA GLN A 221 14.40 3.52 -34.44
C GLN A 221 13.95 2.10 -34.81
N SER A 222 14.91 1.19 -34.98
CA SER A 222 14.65 -0.19 -35.39
C SER A 222 14.15 -1.08 -34.24
N PHE A 223 14.53 -0.75 -33.01
CA PHE A 223 14.10 -1.47 -31.81
C PHE A 223 13.18 -0.60 -30.96
N THR A 224 11.89 -0.92 -30.93
CA THR A 224 10.89 -0.41 -29.96
C THR A 224 11.12 -0.96 -28.54
N ARG A 225 12.37 -0.92 -28.06
CA ARG A 225 12.74 -1.30 -26.69
C ARG A 225 13.05 -0.06 -25.87
N ARG A 226 12.74 -0.14 -24.57
CA ARG A 226 13.02 0.92 -23.60
C ARG A 226 14.53 1.23 -23.61
N TRP A 227 14.89 2.49 -23.86
CA TRP A 227 16.28 3.00 -23.96
C TRP A 227 17.26 2.43 -22.92
N LYS A 228 16.79 2.20 -21.69
CA LYS A 228 17.59 1.61 -20.60
C LYS A 228 18.12 0.20 -20.87
N ILE A 229 17.47 -0.55 -21.78
CA ILE A 229 17.89 -1.89 -22.21
C ILE A 229 19.03 -1.79 -23.24
N ILE A 230 19.05 -0.73 -24.05
CA ILE A 230 20.04 -0.53 -25.12
C ILE A 230 21.38 -0.08 -24.55
N CYS A 231 21.40 0.78 -23.53
CA CYS A 231 22.64 1.31 -22.94
C CYS A 231 23.37 0.37 -21.95
N PHE A 232 22.83 -0.81 -21.62
CA PHE A 232 23.42 -1.69 -20.59
C PHE A 232 24.74 -2.41 -20.95
N PRO A 233 25.25 -2.50 -22.21
CA PRO A 233 26.53 -3.15 -22.43
C PRO A 233 27.77 -2.26 -22.20
N CYS A 234 27.64 -0.94 -22.05
CA CYS A 234 28.80 -0.06 -22.25
C CYS A 234 29.60 0.33 -20.97
N ARG A 235 29.11 0.03 -19.76
CA ARG A 235 29.78 0.52 -18.53
C ARG A 235 30.91 -0.38 -17.98
N HIS A 236 31.22 -1.51 -18.62
CA HIS A 236 32.24 -2.45 -18.12
C HIS A 236 33.27 -2.95 -19.14
N ARG A 237 33.42 -2.30 -20.31
CA ARG A 237 34.38 -2.73 -21.34
C ARG A 237 35.68 -1.91 -21.31
N LYS A 238 36.41 -1.99 -20.18
CA LYS A 238 37.86 -1.76 -20.14
C LYS A 238 38.55 -3.01 -19.58
N ALA A 239 38.35 -4.16 -20.24
CA ALA A 239 39.21 -5.34 -20.17
C ALA A 239 38.64 -6.36 -21.15
N THR A 240 39.50 -7.16 -21.78
CA THR A 240 39.18 -8.27 -22.70
C THR A 240 38.67 -7.88 -24.09
N ARG A 241 39.64 -7.47 -24.93
CA ARG A 241 39.70 -7.82 -26.35
C ARG A 241 39.89 -9.35 -26.40
N HIS A 242 39.18 -10.03 -27.31
CA HIS A 242 39.11 -11.48 -27.54
C HIS A 242 38.01 -12.23 -26.77
N LEU A 243 37.28 -13.05 -27.52
CA LEU A 243 36.19 -13.98 -27.13
C LEU A 243 34.79 -13.37 -26.99
N CYS A 244 34.12 -13.18 -28.12
CA CYS A 244 32.66 -13.37 -28.23
C CYS A 244 32.21 -13.51 -29.69
N SER A 245 32.81 -14.47 -30.40
CA SER A 245 32.14 -15.18 -31.49
C SER A 245 31.70 -16.52 -30.90
N HIS A 246 30.45 -16.92 -31.14
CA HIS A 246 29.80 -18.15 -30.62
C HIS A 246 29.21 -18.07 -29.21
N HIS A 247 27.99 -17.53 -29.06
CA HIS A 247 26.90 -18.25 -28.36
C HIS A 247 25.54 -17.53 -28.43
N TRP A 248 24.92 -17.37 -29.60
CA TRP A 248 23.48 -17.04 -29.68
C TRP A 248 22.82 -17.84 -30.81
N ARG A 249 22.84 -19.18 -30.67
CA ARG A 249 21.85 -20.07 -31.30
C ARG A 249 21.04 -20.69 -30.17
N SER A 250 19.78 -20.29 -30.05
CA SER A 250 18.61 -21.18 -29.85
C SER A 250 17.42 -20.43 -29.21
N ALA A 251 16.22 -20.83 -29.66
CA ALA A 251 14.86 -20.43 -29.27
C ALA A 251 14.34 -19.08 -29.84
N THR A 252 13.28 -19.01 -30.64
CA THR A 252 12.30 -20.00 -31.11
C THR A 252 11.55 -19.42 -32.33
N ARG A 253 11.11 -20.32 -33.21
CA ARG A 253 10.47 -20.09 -34.51
C ARG A 253 9.10 -19.37 -34.43
N ALA A 254 8.82 -18.53 -35.42
CA ALA A 254 7.53 -18.45 -36.10
C ALA A 254 7.81 -18.34 -37.62
N PRO A 255 7.14 -19.11 -38.50
CA PRO A 255 7.46 -19.09 -39.93
C PRO A 255 6.70 -17.96 -40.66
N CYS A 256 7.42 -17.19 -41.48
CA CYS A 256 6.82 -16.33 -42.50
C CYS A 256 6.23 -17.20 -43.63
N PRO A 257 5.07 -16.85 -44.21
CA PRO A 257 4.54 -17.56 -45.37
C PRO A 257 5.39 -17.21 -46.60
N SER A 258 5.89 -18.24 -47.27
CA SER A 258 6.64 -18.16 -48.53
C SER A 258 5.70 -17.84 -49.69
N ILE A 259 5.87 -16.68 -50.32
CA ILE A 259 5.37 -16.41 -51.66
C ILE A 259 6.30 -17.15 -52.62
N SER A 260 5.81 -18.23 -53.24
CA SER A 260 6.53 -18.95 -54.28
C SER A 260 6.32 -18.23 -55.62
N ALA A 261 7.41 -17.71 -56.17
CA ALA A 261 7.46 -17.27 -57.56
C ALA A 261 7.38 -18.51 -58.45
N ARG A 262 6.26 -18.69 -59.16
CA ARG A 262 6.13 -19.68 -60.22
C ARG A 262 5.58 -19.01 -61.48
N SER A 263 6.46 -18.95 -62.48
CA SER A 263 6.22 -18.91 -63.92
C SER A 263 5.30 -17.81 -64.48
N TRP A 264 5.93 -16.75 -64.98
CA TRP A 264 5.51 -16.09 -66.21
C TRP A 264 5.62 -17.08 -67.38
N ALA A 265 4.49 -17.43 -67.99
CA ALA A 265 4.40 -17.97 -69.34
C ALA A 265 3.09 -17.45 -69.95
N GLY A 266 3.22 -16.75 -71.07
CA GLY A 266 2.17 -15.95 -71.65
C GLY A 266 0.97 -16.73 -72.19
N ARG A 267 -0.13 -16.01 -72.37
CA ARG A 267 -1.01 -16.21 -73.52
C ARG A 267 -1.62 -14.89 -73.96
N THR A 268 -1.24 -14.54 -75.18
CA THR A 268 -1.79 -13.53 -76.07
C THR A 268 -3.29 -13.70 -76.33
N SER A 269 -3.93 -12.54 -76.56
CA SER A 269 -4.98 -12.25 -77.56
C SER A 269 -6.37 -12.95 -77.45
N SER A 270 -7.42 -12.14 -77.23
CA SER A 270 -8.26 -11.57 -78.30
C SER A 270 -9.74 -11.38 -77.89
N SER A 271 -10.27 -10.21 -78.26
CA SER A 271 -11.65 -9.88 -78.68
C SER A 271 -12.83 -10.10 -77.72
N ALA A 272 -13.44 -9.00 -77.24
CA ALA A 272 -14.47 -8.25 -77.98
C ALA A 272 -14.46 -6.78 -77.51
#